data_AF-A0A9P8YHM7-F1
#
_entry.id   AF-A0A9P8YHM7-F1
#
_cell.length_a   1.000
_cell.length_b   1.000
_cell.length_c   1.000
_cell.angle_alpha   90.00
_cell.angle_beta   90.00
_cell.angle_gamma   90.00
#
_symmetry.space_group_name_H-M   'P 1'
#
loop_
_entity.id
_entity.type
_entity.pdbx_description
1 polymer ?
#
loop_
_entity_poly.entity_id
_entity_poly.type
_entity_poly.pdbx_seq_one_letter_code
_entity_poly.pdbx_strand_id
1 'polypeptide(L)'
;PGNDLPYHVWLRIFEYVAAPLRDPNASYKECDDTRRSLLLMARCDRIFFEPALSALYKCPLLLYPEDFAALAKRLSLKPQEASFNYWPRIEILRINVDLILYRKHNGNYLDLKDIIAPLPRLVELELWHPLDMAPYRSLSQTIRWKYPADLLEAFRKPPVSETGSLSNSDWTQLQAWTWNARLAGESFSLEKLAVIHKTPCFSKLRKLAFINYQLPSAMTRTSQSNDALELDLQAISQLAAAIQAVPDLEHLMIESSTILSGVLLNMLPRSLRHLELVNCFEVTADDFAEFLQTHGSNLQRLTLFHCQSLSLDFLSVLAKACPRLTHLRVNLLYYQHHDSYKDSEPAYEALLSEGHIPTWPATLQYVDIDFMRFAETACAKVFFQSLTDSARALPHLRQLILKAKLNVGWAERNEFRRTWEDRMVDIFLRTSRAPQRYTSQRPKKPPRPPPKRPVIEPRPGSRRSARISFPHSSPESPEALVSRSVRESARVAAVTRELQGLLATRTQGPGHEADYEDNADDDHILDGRTGLASDIFKAGADDTAPQFVHGMCDVVDVQIDNQKPRESQFGMEDFLDSSEQSDSEWNSHDE
;
A
#
# COMPACT_ATOMS: atom_id res chain seq x y z
N PRO A 1 29.03 -14.32 -11.44
CA PRO A 1 28.38 -13.13 -12.06
C PRO A 1 28.36 -11.86 -11.19
N GLY A 2 28.67 -11.92 -9.88
CA GLY A 2 28.53 -10.78 -8.96
C GLY A 2 29.78 -9.94 -8.65
N ASN A 3 30.98 -10.36 -9.06
CA ASN A 3 32.24 -9.67 -8.71
C ASN A 3 32.45 -8.32 -9.42
N ASP A 4 31.62 -7.98 -10.41
CA ASP A 4 31.80 -6.77 -11.23
C ASP A 4 30.87 -5.61 -10.82
N LEU A 5 29.90 -5.83 -9.93
CA LEU A 5 28.96 -4.79 -9.52
C LEU A 5 29.47 -4.03 -8.28
N PRO A 6 29.58 -2.69 -8.32
CA PRO A 6 30.00 -1.89 -7.17
C PRO A 6 29.06 -2.01 -5.97
N TYR A 7 29.59 -1.78 -4.77
CA TYR A 7 28.84 -1.77 -3.51
C TYR A 7 27.51 -0.99 -3.58
N HIS A 8 27.53 0.22 -4.14
CA HIS A 8 26.34 1.08 -4.18
C HIS A 8 25.22 0.52 -5.07
N VAL A 9 25.55 -0.33 -6.05
CA VAL A 9 24.56 -1.02 -6.88
C VAL A 9 23.88 -2.11 -6.06
N TRP A 10 24.66 -2.91 -5.33
CA TRP A 10 24.11 -3.92 -4.42
C TRP A 10 23.26 -3.31 -3.31
N LEU A 11 23.72 -2.19 -2.73
CA LEU A 11 22.95 -1.47 -1.73
C LEU A 11 21.59 -1.05 -2.30
N ARG A 12 21.54 -0.42 -3.49
CA ARG A 12 20.27 -0.03 -4.12
C ARG A 12 19.35 -1.22 -4.40
N ILE A 13 19.88 -2.34 -4.85
CA ILE A 13 19.10 -3.57 -5.07
C ILE A 13 18.48 -4.02 -3.75
N PHE A 14 19.27 -4.10 -2.67
CA PHE A 14 18.74 -4.52 -1.37
C PHE A 14 17.84 -3.47 -0.71
N GLU A 15 18.03 -2.18 -0.98
CA GLU A 15 17.08 -1.14 -0.57
C GLU A 15 15.74 -1.26 -1.26
N TYR A 16 15.71 -1.71 -2.52
CA TYR A 16 14.46 -2.03 -3.22
C TYR A 16 13.78 -3.26 -2.60
N VAL A 17 14.54 -4.31 -2.27
CA VAL A 17 14.02 -5.47 -1.54
C VAL A 17 13.50 -5.06 -0.16
N ALA A 18 14.16 -4.11 0.51
CA ALA A 18 13.77 -3.59 1.83
C ALA A 18 12.58 -2.60 1.78
N ALA A 19 11.97 -2.34 0.62
CA ALA A 19 10.87 -1.39 0.49
C ALA A 19 9.68 -1.68 1.44
N PRO A 20 9.22 -2.93 1.63
CA PRO A 20 8.13 -3.24 2.56
C PRO A 20 8.42 -2.80 4.00
N LEU A 21 9.69 -2.89 4.46
CA LEU A 21 10.07 -2.47 5.82
C LEU A 21 9.89 -0.97 6.06
N ARG A 22 9.82 -0.17 4.99
CA ARG A 22 9.66 1.30 5.03
C ARG A 22 8.24 1.72 4.69
N ASP A 23 7.37 0.81 4.28
CA ASP A 23 5.97 1.11 3.99
C ASP A 23 5.13 0.90 5.27
N PRO A 24 4.46 1.93 5.80
CA PRO A 24 3.58 1.77 6.96
C PRO A 24 2.42 0.80 6.71
N ASN A 25 2.03 0.61 5.45
CA ASN A 25 0.89 -0.23 5.07
C ASN A 25 1.28 -1.67 4.71
N ALA A 26 2.58 -2.00 4.74
CA ALA A 26 3.02 -3.37 4.46
C ALA A 26 2.53 -4.33 5.56
N SER A 27 2.11 -5.52 5.15
CA SER A 27 1.68 -6.54 6.10
C SER A 27 2.86 -7.04 6.93
N TYR A 28 2.56 -7.56 8.13
CA TYR A 28 3.55 -8.20 8.99
C TYR A 28 4.31 -9.32 8.27
N LYS A 29 3.59 -10.14 7.50
CA LYS A 29 4.15 -11.28 6.76
C LYS A 29 5.17 -10.81 5.72
N GLU A 30 4.83 -9.78 4.94
CA GLU A 30 5.75 -9.21 3.95
C GLU A 30 7.01 -8.62 4.60
N CYS A 31 6.86 -7.95 5.74
CA CYS A 31 7.99 -7.42 6.50
C CYS A 31 8.90 -8.54 7.01
N ASP A 32 8.32 -9.63 7.54
CA ASP A 32 9.09 -10.76 8.04
C ASP A 32 9.81 -11.52 6.92
N ASP A 33 9.12 -11.78 5.80
CA ASP A 33 9.70 -12.40 4.62
C ASP A 33 10.85 -11.56 4.03
N THR A 34 10.69 -10.23 4.05
CA THR A 34 11.74 -9.28 3.63
C THR A 34 12.96 -9.34 4.56
N ARG A 35 12.74 -9.31 5.88
CA ARG A 35 13.79 -9.45 6.89
C ARG A 35 14.56 -10.76 6.69
N ARG A 36 13.84 -11.88 6.53
CA ARG A 36 14.43 -13.20 6.31
C ARG A 36 15.26 -13.23 5.03
N SER A 37 14.73 -12.66 3.94
CA SER A 37 15.40 -12.58 2.65
C SER A 37 16.71 -11.80 2.73
N LEU A 38 16.71 -10.63 3.37
CA LEU A 38 17.91 -9.81 3.54
C LEU A 38 18.97 -10.48 4.42
N LEU A 39 18.56 -11.16 5.50
CA LEU A 39 19.47 -11.93 6.35
C LEU A 39 20.07 -13.13 5.61
N LEU A 40 19.30 -13.82 4.76
CA LEU A 40 19.81 -14.88 3.91
C LEU A 40 20.83 -14.33 2.90
N MET A 41 20.52 -13.23 2.22
CA MET A 41 21.43 -12.58 1.28
C MET A 41 22.73 -12.14 1.95
N ALA A 42 22.66 -11.59 3.16
CA ALA A 42 23.84 -11.20 3.94
C ALA A 42 24.75 -12.40 4.27
N ARG A 43 24.20 -13.61 4.37
CA ARG A 43 24.95 -14.85 4.67
C ARG A 43 25.47 -15.57 3.42
N CYS A 44 24.99 -15.20 2.22
CA CYS A 44 25.38 -15.86 0.98
C CYS A 44 26.82 -15.54 0.56
N ASP A 45 27.25 -14.29 0.65
CA ASP A 45 28.57 -13.83 0.22
C ASP A 45 29.04 -12.64 1.07
N ARG A 46 30.37 -12.50 1.24
CA ARG A 46 31.00 -11.35 1.88
C ARG A 46 30.69 -10.04 1.15
N ILE A 47 30.51 -10.07 -0.17
CA ILE A 47 30.13 -8.91 -0.98
C ILE A 47 28.73 -8.42 -0.63
N PHE A 48 27.83 -9.34 -0.25
CA PHE A 48 26.43 -9.00 0.09
C PHE A 48 26.23 -8.68 1.56
N PHE A 49 27.12 -9.18 2.44
CA PHE A 49 27.02 -9.00 3.88
C PHE A 49 26.73 -7.56 4.30
N GLU A 50 27.59 -6.62 3.92
CA GLU A 50 27.43 -5.22 4.29
C GLU A 50 26.18 -4.59 3.66
N PRO A 51 26.01 -4.57 2.31
CA PRO A 51 24.91 -3.81 1.70
C PRO A 51 23.53 -4.38 2.07
N ALA A 52 23.39 -5.70 2.28
CA ALA A 52 22.14 -6.31 2.69
C ALA A 52 21.77 -5.93 4.14
N LEU A 53 22.75 -5.96 5.06
CA LEU A 53 22.53 -5.50 6.43
C LEU A 53 22.30 -3.98 6.50
N SER A 54 23.00 -3.19 5.69
CA SER A 54 22.77 -1.76 5.57
C SER A 54 21.35 -1.43 5.11
N ALA A 55 20.81 -2.18 4.15
CA ALA A 55 19.42 -2.02 3.72
C ALA A 55 18.41 -2.44 4.81
N LEU A 56 18.65 -3.56 5.49
CA LEU A 56 17.82 -4.08 6.58
C LEU A 56 17.75 -3.12 7.77
N TYR A 57 18.92 -2.68 8.26
CA TYR A 57 19.00 -1.83 9.45
C TYR A 57 18.68 -0.37 9.18
N LYS A 58 18.38 0.03 7.94
CA LYS A 58 17.88 1.39 7.68
C LYS A 58 16.55 1.65 8.38
N CYS A 59 15.69 0.63 8.43
CA CYS A 59 14.45 0.58 9.21
C CYS A 59 14.37 -0.81 9.86
N PRO A 60 14.99 -1.02 11.03
CA PRO A 60 14.99 -2.32 11.68
C PRO A 60 13.58 -2.70 12.12
N LEU A 61 13.20 -3.95 11.87
CA LEU A 61 11.90 -4.47 12.26
C LEU A 61 11.88 -4.80 13.76
N LEU A 62 11.06 -4.07 14.52
CA LEU A 62 10.86 -4.26 15.96
C LEU A 62 9.43 -4.78 16.18
N LEU A 63 9.28 -6.10 16.26
CA LEU A 63 7.96 -6.74 16.41
C LEU A 63 7.68 -7.06 17.87
N TYR A 64 8.73 -7.46 18.59
CA TYR A 64 8.64 -7.92 19.96
C TYR A 64 9.59 -7.16 20.88
N PRO A 65 9.34 -7.16 22.20
CA PRO A 65 10.25 -6.55 23.18
C PRO A 65 11.69 -7.08 23.11
N GLU A 66 11.87 -8.35 22.72
CA GLU A 66 13.19 -8.98 22.56
C GLU A 66 13.99 -8.33 21.42
N ASP A 67 13.33 -7.90 20.34
CA ASP A 67 13.97 -7.21 19.21
C ASP A 67 14.52 -5.86 19.66
N PHE A 68 13.73 -5.12 20.45
CA PHE A 68 14.14 -3.84 21.04
C PHE A 68 15.33 -4.04 21.97
N ALA A 69 15.24 -4.99 22.91
CA ALA A 69 16.31 -5.27 23.86
C ALA A 69 17.60 -5.73 23.14
N ALA A 70 17.47 -6.56 22.10
CA ALA A 70 18.59 -6.99 21.28
C ALA A 70 19.22 -5.83 20.50
N LEU A 71 18.40 -4.90 19.98
CA LEU A 71 18.89 -3.70 19.31
C LEU A 71 19.61 -2.78 20.30
N ALA A 72 19.01 -2.47 21.45
CA ALA A 72 19.63 -1.67 22.51
C ALA A 72 20.99 -2.26 22.95
N LYS A 73 21.05 -3.58 23.13
CA LYS A 73 22.30 -4.28 23.44
C LYS A 73 23.35 -4.15 22.32
N ARG A 74 22.94 -4.20 21.04
CA ARG A 74 23.86 -3.99 19.91
C ARG A 74 24.35 -2.55 19.83
N LEU A 75 23.47 -1.59 20.13
CA LEU A 75 23.80 -0.17 20.13
C LEU A 75 24.73 0.21 21.28
N SER A 76 24.74 -0.53 22.39
CA SER A 76 25.66 -0.30 23.50
C SER A 76 27.06 -0.90 23.31
N LEU A 77 27.26 -1.77 22.30
CA LEU A 77 28.58 -2.33 21.97
C LEU A 77 29.51 -1.25 21.41
N LYS A 78 30.80 -1.34 21.71
CA LYS A 78 31.80 -0.47 21.07
C LYS A 78 31.93 -0.82 19.58
N PRO A 79 32.24 0.15 18.70
CA PRO A 79 32.40 -0.13 17.26
C PRO A 79 33.45 -1.20 16.93
N GLN A 80 34.46 -1.41 17.79
CA GLN A 80 35.47 -2.46 17.61
C GLN A 80 34.95 -3.87 17.98
N GLU A 81 33.93 -3.96 18.82
CA GLU A 81 33.34 -5.22 19.30
C GLU A 81 32.19 -5.69 18.39
N ALA A 82 31.61 -4.78 17.60
CA ALA A 82 30.54 -5.09 16.67
C ALA A 82 31.08 -5.56 15.32
N SER A 83 30.55 -6.67 14.80
CA SER A 83 30.85 -7.17 13.45
C SER A 83 30.31 -6.27 12.34
N PHE A 84 29.39 -5.36 12.69
CA PHE A 84 28.73 -4.42 11.80
C PHE A 84 28.46 -3.13 12.57
N ASN A 85 28.73 -1.98 11.94
CA ASN A 85 28.47 -0.69 12.58
C ASN A 85 27.00 -0.31 12.40
N TYR A 86 26.18 -0.58 13.42
CA TYR A 86 24.73 -0.36 13.39
C TYR A 86 24.34 1.14 13.47
N TRP A 87 25.09 1.95 14.22
CA TRP A 87 24.73 3.33 14.53
C TRP A 87 24.49 4.23 13.30
N PRO A 88 25.37 4.25 12.27
CA PRO A 88 25.18 5.13 11.11
C PRO A 88 24.20 4.56 10.08
N ARG A 89 23.56 3.41 10.36
CA ARG A 89 22.71 2.72 9.39
C ARG A 89 21.24 2.97 9.65
N ILE A 90 20.83 3.14 10.90
CA ILE A 90 19.43 3.35 11.26
C ILE A 90 19.03 4.80 10.98
N GLU A 91 18.04 4.95 10.10
CA GLU A 91 17.49 6.24 9.71
C GLU A 91 16.01 6.35 10.14
N ILE A 92 15.28 5.24 10.17
CA ILE A 92 13.85 5.21 10.52
C ILE A 92 13.66 4.21 11.67
N LEU A 93 12.90 4.60 12.68
CA LEU A 93 12.43 3.71 13.74
C LEU A 93 10.91 3.73 13.81
N ARG A 94 10.29 2.55 13.80
CA ARG A 94 8.86 2.36 14.01
C ARG A 94 8.63 1.45 15.20
N ILE A 95 7.85 1.91 16.17
CA ILE A 95 7.66 1.21 17.44
C ILE A 95 6.19 1.14 17.76
N ASN A 96 5.69 -0.09 17.90
CA ASN A 96 4.37 -0.35 18.47
C ASN A 96 4.44 -0.10 19.98
N VAL A 97 3.75 0.94 20.45
CA VAL A 97 3.77 1.34 21.85
C VAL A 97 3.13 0.28 22.75
N ASP A 98 2.02 -0.35 22.35
CA ASP A 98 1.31 -1.37 23.15
C ASP A 98 2.15 -2.63 23.38
N LEU A 99 2.79 -3.11 22.31
CA LEU A 99 3.54 -4.36 22.36
C LEU A 99 4.91 -4.19 23.03
N ILE A 100 5.60 -3.07 22.78
CA ILE A 100 7.02 -2.91 23.12
C ILE A 100 7.22 -2.07 24.38
N LEU A 101 6.60 -0.88 24.46
CA LEU A 101 6.92 0.11 25.50
C LEU A 101 5.97 0.04 26.69
N TYR A 102 4.74 -0.43 26.49
CA TYR A 102 3.75 -0.55 27.55
C TYR A 102 3.95 -1.82 28.40
N ARG A 103 4.57 -2.87 27.85
CA ARG A 103 4.76 -4.16 28.54
C ARG A 103 6.14 -4.26 29.19
N LYS A 104 6.21 -4.95 30.32
CA LYS A 104 7.49 -5.24 30.98
C LYS A 104 8.20 -6.38 30.25
N HIS A 105 9.48 -6.19 29.96
CA HIS A 105 10.37 -7.22 29.47
C HIS A 105 11.39 -7.55 30.57
N ASN A 106 11.44 -8.82 30.99
CA ASN A 106 12.27 -9.28 32.12
C ASN A 106 12.06 -8.46 33.42
N GLY A 107 10.83 -8.02 33.68
CA GLY A 107 10.46 -7.26 34.89
C GLY A 107 10.64 -5.74 34.81
N ASN A 108 11.30 -5.23 33.76
CA ASN A 108 11.59 -3.81 33.57
C ASN A 108 10.85 -3.26 32.33
N TYR A 109 10.54 -1.96 32.35
CA TYR A 109 10.10 -1.26 31.14
C TYR A 109 11.30 -0.92 30.26
N LEU A 110 11.11 -1.00 28.95
CA LEU A 110 12.13 -0.61 27.97
C LEU A 110 12.18 0.91 27.85
N ASP A 111 13.38 1.49 27.91
CA ASP A 111 13.58 2.94 27.77
C ASP A 111 13.89 3.30 26.30
N LEU A 112 13.07 4.19 25.72
CA LEU A 112 13.27 4.73 24.38
C LEU A 112 14.67 5.35 24.19
N LYS A 113 15.25 5.94 25.25
CA LYS A 113 16.56 6.58 25.19
C LYS A 113 17.67 5.61 24.84
N ASP A 114 17.55 4.34 25.24
CA ASP A 114 18.55 3.30 24.99
C ASP A 114 18.79 3.06 23.50
N ILE A 115 17.79 3.37 22.66
CA ILE A 115 17.90 3.24 21.21
C ILE A 115 17.94 4.56 20.47
N ILE A 116 17.42 5.68 21.00
CA ILE A 116 17.40 6.97 20.29
C ILE A 116 18.74 7.70 20.43
N ALA A 117 19.27 7.81 21.65
CA ALA A 117 20.47 8.60 21.92
C ALA A 117 21.72 8.16 21.12
N PRO A 118 21.93 6.85 20.83
CA PRO A 118 23.08 6.40 20.03
C PRO A 118 22.96 6.66 18.52
N LEU A 119 21.84 7.18 17.99
CA LEU A 119 21.56 7.22 16.55
C LEU A 119 21.81 8.60 15.94
N PRO A 120 22.99 8.85 15.34
CA PRO A 120 23.33 10.17 14.81
C PRO A 120 22.60 10.51 13.50
N ARG A 121 22.00 9.52 12.82
CA ARG A 121 21.37 9.64 11.50
C ARG A 121 19.88 9.36 11.50
N LEU A 122 19.27 9.25 12.67
CA LEU A 122 17.82 9.09 12.78
C LEU A 122 17.12 10.31 12.15
N VAL A 123 16.29 10.06 11.15
CA VAL A 123 15.50 11.08 10.43
C VAL A 123 14.01 10.99 10.74
N GLU A 124 13.51 9.81 11.13
CA GLU A 124 12.09 9.57 11.43
C GLU A 124 11.97 8.62 12.62
N LEU A 125 11.16 9.01 13.60
CA LEU A 125 10.70 8.15 14.68
C LEU A 125 9.18 8.15 14.68
N GLU A 126 8.60 6.97 14.55
CA GLU A 126 7.17 6.74 14.50
C GLU A 126 6.76 5.87 15.69
N LEU A 127 5.98 6.46 16.60
CA LEU A 127 5.39 5.78 17.73
C LEU A 127 3.90 5.61 17.44
N TRP A 128 3.47 4.36 17.23
CA TRP A 128 2.11 4.05 16.79
C TRP A 128 1.41 3.11 17.75
N HIS A 129 0.08 3.09 17.69
CA HIS A 129 -0.78 2.27 18.53
C HIS A 129 -1.87 1.58 17.69
N PRO A 130 -2.14 0.28 17.89
CA PRO A 130 -3.13 -0.46 17.07
C PRO A 130 -4.55 0.13 17.09
N LEU A 131 -4.95 0.80 18.18
CA LEU A 131 -6.27 1.43 18.30
C LEU A 131 -6.47 2.64 17.37
N ASP A 132 -5.40 3.17 16.78
CA ASP A 132 -5.46 4.24 15.79
C ASP A 132 -5.36 3.72 14.35
N MET A 133 -5.38 2.40 14.15
CA MET A 133 -5.37 1.76 12.83
C MET A 133 -6.78 1.39 12.38
N ALA A 134 -6.94 1.17 11.07
CA ALA A 134 -8.16 0.59 10.50
C ALA A 134 -8.57 -0.70 11.25
N PRO A 135 -9.86 -0.90 11.55
CA PRO A 135 -11.04 -0.15 11.08
C PRO A 135 -11.42 1.07 11.96
N TYR A 136 -10.49 1.63 12.73
CA TYR A 136 -10.64 2.90 13.46
C TYR A 136 -11.77 2.96 14.51
N ARG A 137 -12.27 1.82 15.01
CA ARG A 137 -13.40 1.79 15.97
C ARG A 137 -13.08 2.27 17.38
N SER A 138 -11.79 2.39 17.71
CA SER A 138 -11.33 2.62 19.09
C SER A 138 -10.65 3.98 19.29
N LEU A 139 -10.95 4.96 18.43
CA LEU A 139 -10.36 6.30 18.48
C LEU A 139 -10.57 7.01 19.82
N SER A 140 -11.73 6.79 20.47
CA SER A 140 -12.10 7.41 21.76
C SER A 140 -11.46 6.74 22.99
N GLN A 141 -10.88 5.55 22.85
CA GLN A 141 -10.27 4.86 23.98
C GLN A 141 -9.05 5.63 24.50
N THR A 142 -8.64 5.43 25.75
CA THR A 142 -7.41 6.05 26.28
C THR A 142 -6.44 4.97 26.71
N ILE A 143 -5.14 5.27 26.61
CA ILE A 143 -4.08 4.37 27.06
C ILE A 143 -3.25 5.02 28.15
N ARG A 144 -2.61 4.18 28.97
CA ARG A 144 -1.78 4.61 30.11
C ARG A 144 -0.43 5.18 29.67
N TRP A 145 0.20 4.58 28.67
CA TRP A 145 1.49 5.04 28.18
C TRP A 145 1.34 6.38 27.45
N LYS A 146 2.15 7.38 27.83
CA LYS A 146 2.22 8.70 27.20
C LYS A 146 3.67 9.00 26.85
N TYR A 147 3.90 9.96 25.95
CA TYR A 147 5.25 10.45 25.68
C TYR A 147 5.93 10.89 26.99
N PRO A 148 7.16 10.39 27.27
CA PRO A 148 7.94 10.85 28.41
C PRO A 148 8.22 12.35 28.33
N ALA A 149 8.18 13.06 29.47
CA ALA A 149 8.42 14.51 29.50
C ALA A 149 9.82 14.90 28.98
N ASP A 150 10.77 13.98 29.07
CA ASP A 150 12.15 14.11 28.63
C ASP A 150 12.41 13.47 27.24
N LEU A 151 11.36 13.15 26.49
CA LEU A 151 11.46 12.61 25.13
C LEU A 151 12.33 13.49 24.22
N LEU A 152 12.21 14.81 24.32
CA LEU A 152 13.00 15.73 23.50
C LEU A 152 14.50 15.63 23.84
N GLU A 153 14.85 15.47 25.12
CA GLU A 153 16.24 15.28 25.55
C GLU A 153 16.82 13.95 25.05
N ALA A 154 16.00 12.96 24.71
CA ALA A 154 16.47 11.72 24.09
C ALA A 154 17.13 11.95 22.72
N PHE A 155 16.76 13.03 22.01
CA PHE A 155 17.36 13.41 20.73
C PHE A 155 18.66 14.22 20.87
N ARG A 156 19.04 14.56 22.09
CA ARG A 156 20.31 15.20 22.36
C ARG A 156 21.42 14.17 22.26
N LYS A 157 22.42 14.45 21.43
CA LYS A 157 23.59 13.59 21.28
C LYS A 157 24.42 13.63 22.57
N PRO A 158 25.08 12.52 22.93
CA PRO A 158 25.99 12.51 24.06
C PRO A 158 27.12 13.54 23.83
N PRO A 159 27.50 14.31 24.87
CA PRO A 159 28.50 15.36 24.74
C PRO A 159 29.86 14.76 24.33
N VAL A 160 30.43 15.26 23.22
CA VAL A 160 31.74 14.85 22.72
C VAL A 160 32.89 15.62 23.41
N SER A 161 32.59 16.76 24.05
CA SER A 161 33.53 17.57 24.85
C SER A 161 32.81 18.48 25.85
N GLU A 162 33.38 18.69 27.04
CA GLU A 162 32.82 19.48 28.16
C GLU A 162 32.76 21.01 27.93
N THR A 163 33.14 21.51 26.77
CA THR A 163 33.16 22.95 26.49
C THR A 163 31.75 23.44 26.19
N GLY A 164 31.16 24.11 27.17
CA GLY A 164 29.80 24.66 27.12
C GLY A 164 29.58 25.69 26.00
N SER A 165 28.97 25.23 24.92
CA SER A 165 28.05 26.02 24.10
C SER A 165 27.15 25.04 23.36
N LEU A 166 25.84 25.09 23.60
CA LEU A 166 24.87 24.22 22.94
C LEU A 166 24.73 24.66 21.47
N SER A 167 25.18 23.82 20.55
CA SER A 167 25.00 24.02 19.11
C SER A 167 23.83 23.18 18.60
N ASN A 168 23.17 23.63 17.53
CA ASN A 168 22.18 22.79 16.81
C ASN A 168 22.80 21.46 16.31
N SER A 169 24.13 21.39 16.19
CA SER A 169 24.86 20.17 15.80
C SER A 169 24.79 19.05 16.84
N ASP A 170 24.53 19.40 18.10
CA ASP A 170 24.45 18.47 19.24
C ASP A 170 23.11 17.72 19.29
N TRP A 171 22.20 18.00 18.36
CA TRP A 171 20.89 17.39 18.28
C TRP A 171 20.76 16.48 17.06
N THR A 172 20.02 15.39 17.23
CA THR A 172 19.51 14.61 16.11
C THR A 172 18.49 15.46 15.35
N GLN A 173 18.62 15.51 14.03
CA GLN A 173 17.86 16.41 13.16
C GLN A 173 16.80 15.61 12.42
N LEU A 174 15.60 15.56 12.97
CA LEU A 174 14.47 14.84 12.40
C LEU A 174 13.97 15.54 11.15
N GLN A 175 13.58 14.74 10.15
CA GLN A 175 12.94 15.19 8.92
C GLN A 175 11.46 14.82 8.88
N ALA A 176 11.05 13.81 9.64
CA ALA A 176 9.67 13.38 9.77
C ALA A 176 9.30 13.11 11.24
N TRP A 177 8.10 13.53 11.63
CA TRP A 177 7.56 13.30 12.97
C TRP A 177 6.04 13.14 12.95
N THR A 178 5.55 12.24 13.81
CA THR A 178 4.13 11.97 13.96
C THR A 178 3.70 12.22 15.40
N TRP A 179 2.79 13.18 15.57
CA TRP A 179 2.07 13.38 16.83
C TRP A 179 0.82 12.53 16.86
N ASN A 180 0.63 11.79 17.94
CA ASN A 180 -0.60 11.08 18.21
C ASN A 180 -1.23 11.65 19.49
N ALA A 181 -2.45 12.17 19.40
CA ALA A 181 -3.12 12.82 20.53
C ALA A 181 -3.32 11.87 21.71
N ARG A 182 -3.51 10.57 21.43
CA ARG A 182 -3.63 9.52 22.45
C ARG A 182 -2.34 9.37 23.27
N LEU A 183 -1.19 9.61 22.65
CA LEU A 183 0.14 9.50 23.26
C LEU A 183 0.62 10.82 23.89
N ALA A 184 0.07 11.96 23.47
CA ALA A 184 0.53 13.30 23.85
C ALA A 184 0.66 13.54 25.36
N GLY A 185 -0.37 13.18 26.14
CA GLY A 185 -0.44 13.54 27.55
C GLY A 185 -0.39 15.06 27.78
N GLU A 186 -0.13 15.50 29.02
CA GLU A 186 -0.10 16.93 29.36
C GLU A 186 1.16 17.66 28.88
N SER A 187 2.28 16.94 28.75
CA SER A 187 3.57 17.53 28.35
C SER A 187 3.60 17.95 26.89
N PHE A 188 2.82 17.27 26.05
CA PHE A 188 2.74 17.52 24.60
C PHE A 188 1.32 17.92 24.18
N SER A 189 0.62 18.69 25.04
CA SER A 189 -0.68 19.27 24.72
C SER A 189 -0.62 20.17 23.47
N LEU A 190 -1.75 20.31 22.78
CA LEU A 190 -1.84 21.02 21.50
C LEU A 190 -1.29 22.45 21.56
N GLU A 191 -1.57 23.17 22.64
CA GLU A 191 -1.07 24.54 22.91
C GLU A 191 0.47 24.65 22.95
N LYS A 192 1.17 23.56 23.30
CA LYS A 192 2.63 23.53 23.48
C LYS A 192 3.35 23.16 22.19
N LEU A 193 2.68 22.52 21.23
CA LEU A 193 3.31 21.96 20.04
C LEU A 193 4.02 23.02 19.20
N ALA A 194 3.46 24.22 19.07
CA ALA A 194 4.09 25.33 18.35
C ALA A 194 5.43 25.78 18.97
N VAL A 195 5.58 25.67 20.30
CA VAL A 195 6.85 25.94 20.99
C VAL A 195 7.80 24.75 20.82
N ILE A 196 7.28 23.53 20.94
CA ILE A 196 8.05 22.29 20.78
C ILE A 196 8.68 22.20 19.39
N HIS A 197 7.97 22.57 18.32
CA HIS A 197 8.51 22.56 16.96
C HIS A 197 9.68 23.53 16.74
N LYS A 198 9.88 24.51 17.63
CA LYS A 198 11.04 25.42 17.57
C LYS A 198 12.30 24.82 18.21
N THR A 199 12.21 23.65 18.82
CA THR A 199 13.38 22.98 19.41
C THR A 199 14.36 22.50 18.31
N PRO A 200 15.67 22.42 18.62
CA PRO A 200 16.67 22.15 17.60
C PRO A 200 16.51 20.82 16.86
N CYS A 201 15.90 19.80 17.46
CA CYS A 201 15.70 18.49 16.82
C CYS A 201 14.67 18.52 15.67
N PHE A 202 13.77 19.51 15.65
CA PHE A 202 12.77 19.70 14.60
C PHE A 202 13.17 20.77 13.57
N SER A 203 14.38 21.31 13.64
CA SER A 203 14.80 22.42 12.75
C SER A 203 14.88 22.04 11.26
N LYS A 204 14.93 20.74 10.93
CA LYS A 204 14.94 20.21 9.56
C LYS A 204 13.67 19.43 9.20
N LEU A 205 12.60 19.61 9.98
CA LEU A 205 11.36 18.87 9.79
C LEU A 205 10.70 19.26 8.47
N ARG A 206 10.38 18.25 7.65
CA ARG A 206 9.78 18.38 6.31
C ARG A 206 8.46 17.63 6.18
N LYS A 207 8.28 16.58 6.99
CA LYS A 207 7.04 15.82 7.13
C LYS A 207 6.53 15.95 8.56
N LEU A 208 5.27 16.33 8.71
CA LEU A 208 4.58 16.39 9.99
C LEU A 208 3.25 15.65 9.87
N ALA A 209 2.97 14.78 10.83
CA ALA A 209 1.74 14.01 10.88
C ALA A 209 1.00 14.23 12.21
N PHE A 210 -0.34 14.30 12.14
CA PHE A 210 -1.22 14.40 13.31
C PHE A 210 -2.27 13.30 13.26
N ILE A 211 -2.31 12.48 14.30
CA ILE A 211 -3.23 11.34 14.41
C ILE A 211 -4.16 11.57 15.59
N ASN A 212 -5.46 11.36 15.36
CA ASN A 212 -6.51 11.32 16.39
C ASN A 212 -6.70 12.64 17.17
N TYR A 213 -6.49 13.80 16.53
CA TYR A 213 -6.79 15.10 17.14
C TYR A 213 -8.27 15.46 16.95
N GLN A 214 -9.03 15.40 18.04
CA GLN A 214 -10.48 15.62 18.03
C GLN A 214 -10.86 17.05 18.43
N LEU A 215 -11.99 17.53 17.92
CA LEU A 215 -12.60 18.77 18.39
C LEU A 215 -13.08 18.63 19.86
N PRO A 216 -12.83 19.62 20.73
CA PRO A 216 -13.38 19.65 22.09
C PRO A 216 -14.90 19.40 22.17
N SER A 217 -15.67 19.93 21.21
CA SER A 217 -17.13 19.72 21.13
C SER A 217 -17.52 18.28 20.80
N ALA A 218 -16.70 17.53 20.06
CA ALA A 218 -16.92 16.12 19.75
C ALA A 218 -16.67 15.21 20.97
N MET A 219 -15.84 15.67 21.92
CA MET A 219 -15.52 14.92 23.14
C MET A 219 -16.52 15.17 24.28
N THR A 220 -17.26 16.28 24.24
CA THR A 220 -18.18 16.69 25.30
C THR A 220 -19.63 16.62 24.84
N ARG A 221 -20.54 16.10 25.68
CA ARG A 221 -21.99 16.00 25.35
C ARG A 221 -22.70 17.36 25.29
N THR A 222 -21.96 18.46 25.42
CA THR A 222 -22.42 19.85 25.42
C THR A 222 -22.24 20.49 24.04
N SER A 223 -22.61 19.75 23.00
CA SER A 223 -22.25 20.02 21.60
C SER A 223 -22.99 21.22 20.96
N GLN A 224 -23.65 22.09 21.74
CA GLN A 224 -24.50 23.17 21.24
C GLN A 224 -24.46 24.47 22.07
N SER A 225 -23.38 24.75 22.81
CA SER A 225 -23.18 26.08 23.43
C SER A 225 -22.22 26.94 22.59
N ASN A 226 -22.36 28.27 22.66
CA ASN A 226 -21.40 29.20 22.05
C ASN A 226 -19.97 28.98 22.57
N ASP A 227 -19.84 28.57 23.84
CA ASP A 227 -18.55 28.23 24.46
C ASP A 227 -17.87 27.04 23.76
N ALA A 228 -18.64 26.07 23.25
CA ALA A 228 -18.08 24.91 22.53
C ALA A 228 -17.44 25.31 21.20
N LEU A 229 -18.08 26.22 20.45
CA LEU A 229 -17.55 26.74 19.20
C LEU A 229 -16.25 27.53 19.42
N GLU A 230 -16.19 28.35 20.48
CA GLU A 230 -14.99 29.11 20.82
C GLU A 230 -13.81 28.18 21.16
N LEU A 231 -14.07 27.10 21.92
CA LEU A 231 -13.06 26.08 22.24
C LEU A 231 -12.58 25.33 20.99
N ASP A 232 -13.49 25.00 20.07
CA ASP A 232 -13.14 24.36 18.81
C ASP A 232 -12.26 25.25 17.93
N LEU A 233 -12.64 26.52 17.75
CA LEU A 233 -11.85 27.51 17.02
C LEU A 233 -10.48 27.72 17.67
N GLN A 234 -10.43 27.73 19.00
CA GLN A 234 -9.17 27.80 19.73
C GLN A 234 -8.29 26.58 19.43
N ALA A 235 -8.83 25.36 19.50
CA ALA A 235 -8.08 24.14 19.18
C ALA A 235 -7.56 24.16 17.73
N ILE A 236 -8.42 24.52 16.77
CA ILE A 236 -8.05 24.68 15.35
C ILE A 236 -6.90 25.68 15.20
N SER A 237 -6.98 26.83 15.88
CA SER A 237 -5.93 27.85 15.82
C SER A 237 -4.61 27.38 16.41
N GLN A 238 -4.64 26.57 17.48
CA GLN A 238 -3.45 26.00 18.11
C GLN A 238 -2.78 24.97 17.19
N LEU A 239 -3.57 24.11 16.54
CA LEU A 239 -3.03 23.15 15.56
C LEU A 239 -2.44 23.88 14.35
N ALA A 240 -3.14 24.88 13.82
CA ALA A 240 -2.63 25.70 12.73
C ALA A 240 -1.32 26.40 13.10
N ALA A 241 -1.23 26.97 14.31
CA ALA A 241 0.01 27.57 14.82
C ALA A 241 1.14 26.54 14.97
N ALA A 242 0.83 25.32 15.39
CA ALA A 242 1.80 24.23 15.45
C ALA A 242 2.34 23.86 14.06
N ILE A 243 1.47 23.77 13.05
CA ILE A 243 1.86 23.49 11.66
C ILE A 243 2.73 24.64 11.10
N GLN A 244 2.32 25.89 11.30
CA GLN A 244 3.03 27.08 10.82
C GLN A 244 4.38 27.30 11.50
N ALA A 245 4.60 26.73 12.69
CA ALA A 245 5.89 26.78 13.37
C ALA A 245 7.00 26.00 12.64
N VAL A 246 6.67 25.20 11.61
CA VAL A 246 7.60 24.43 10.79
C VAL A 246 7.72 25.08 9.40
N PRO A 247 8.70 25.97 9.16
CA PRO A 247 8.74 26.79 7.94
C PRO A 247 9.05 26.00 6.67
N ASP A 248 9.83 24.92 6.76
CA ASP A 248 10.24 24.08 5.63
C ASP A 248 9.31 22.87 5.42
N LEU A 249 8.08 22.94 5.93
CA LEU A 249 7.12 21.85 5.82
C LEU A 249 6.71 21.63 4.36
N GLU A 250 6.97 20.42 3.85
CA GLU A 250 6.64 19.99 2.50
C GLU A 250 5.52 18.95 2.47
N HIS A 251 5.39 18.13 3.52
CA HIS A 251 4.41 17.06 3.63
C HIS A 251 3.63 17.16 4.95
N LEU A 252 2.30 17.31 4.85
CA LEU A 252 1.39 17.24 5.98
C LEU A 252 0.48 16.02 5.86
N MET A 253 0.43 15.21 6.91
CA MET A 253 -0.51 14.11 7.06
C MET A 253 -1.45 14.38 8.23
N ILE A 254 -2.75 14.22 8.03
CA ILE A 254 -3.73 14.27 9.11
C ILE A 254 -4.59 13.02 9.03
N GLU A 255 -4.65 12.27 10.13
CA GLU A 255 -5.34 10.98 10.20
C GLU A 255 -6.35 10.95 11.35
N SER A 256 -7.54 10.41 11.07
CA SER A 256 -8.59 10.14 12.05
C SER A 256 -8.90 11.32 12.98
N SER A 257 -8.84 12.55 12.45
CA SER A 257 -8.89 13.78 13.25
C SER A 257 -10.08 14.66 12.84
N THR A 258 -11.04 14.87 13.74
CA THR A 258 -12.21 15.76 13.51
C THR A 258 -11.84 17.25 13.52
N ILE A 259 -10.68 17.62 14.05
CA ILE A 259 -10.19 19.01 14.02
C ILE A 259 -9.94 19.53 12.60
N LEU A 260 -9.82 18.64 11.61
CA LEU A 260 -9.65 19.02 10.21
C LEU A 260 -10.99 19.41 9.58
N SER A 261 -11.27 20.70 9.59
CA SER A 261 -12.41 21.33 8.91
C SER A 261 -11.96 22.26 7.78
N GLY A 262 -12.90 22.79 7.01
CA GLY A 262 -12.64 23.87 6.03
C GLY A 262 -11.91 25.07 6.62
N VAL A 263 -12.16 25.39 7.90
CA VAL A 263 -11.46 26.46 8.62
C VAL A 263 -9.97 26.14 8.77
N LEU A 264 -9.62 24.92 9.23
CA LEU A 264 -8.22 24.52 9.35
C LEU A 264 -7.53 24.48 7.99
N LEU A 265 -8.19 23.93 6.96
CA LEU A 265 -7.67 23.87 5.59
C LEU A 265 -7.22 25.25 5.10
N ASN A 266 -8.05 26.28 5.32
CA ASN A 266 -7.75 27.66 4.94
C ASN A 266 -6.61 28.32 5.76
N MET A 267 -6.18 27.71 6.86
CA MET A 267 -5.06 28.17 7.70
C MET A 267 -3.74 27.42 7.42
N LEU A 268 -3.75 26.41 6.53
CA LEU A 268 -2.57 25.62 6.20
C LEU A 268 -1.53 26.43 5.40
N PRO A 269 -0.24 26.05 5.46
CA PRO A 269 0.79 26.72 4.68
C PRO A 269 0.67 26.43 3.18
N ARG A 270 0.88 27.47 2.35
CA ARG A 270 0.87 27.38 0.87
C ARG A 270 2.11 26.70 0.27
N SER A 271 3.09 26.36 1.11
CA SER A 271 4.34 25.69 0.73
C SER A 271 4.21 24.19 0.55
N LEU A 272 3.08 23.59 0.97
CA LEU A 272 2.87 22.15 0.94
C LEU A 272 3.02 21.59 -0.49
N ARG A 273 3.74 20.47 -0.59
CA ARG A 273 3.92 19.67 -1.80
C ARG A 273 3.16 18.36 -1.73
N HIS A 274 2.91 17.85 -0.53
CA HIS A 274 2.15 16.63 -0.30
C HIS A 274 1.15 16.87 0.84
N LEU A 275 -0.13 16.67 0.55
CA LEU A 275 -1.18 16.60 1.55
C LEU A 275 -1.75 15.18 1.58
N GLU A 276 -1.82 14.61 2.78
CA GLU A 276 -2.38 13.28 3.04
C GLU A 276 -3.48 13.37 4.09
N LEU A 277 -4.70 13.02 3.69
CA LEU A 277 -5.87 12.97 4.57
C LEU A 277 -6.32 11.52 4.67
N VAL A 278 -6.37 10.98 5.88
CA VAL A 278 -6.74 9.59 6.13
C VAL A 278 -7.86 9.54 7.16
N ASN A 279 -8.99 8.93 6.83
CA ASN A 279 -10.13 8.79 7.74
C ASN A 279 -10.57 10.13 8.37
N CYS A 280 -10.54 11.22 7.60
CA CYS A 280 -11.02 12.53 8.03
C CYS A 280 -12.48 12.72 7.60
N PHE A 281 -13.38 12.91 8.58
CA PHE A 281 -14.83 12.94 8.34
C PHE A 281 -15.38 14.33 8.01
N GLU A 282 -14.81 15.40 8.55
CA GLU A 282 -15.39 16.76 8.50
C GLU A 282 -15.08 17.54 7.19
N VAL A 283 -14.33 16.96 6.25
CA VAL A 283 -13.93 17.64 5.02
C VAL A 283 -14.88 17.31 3.88
N THR A 284 -15.57 18.32 3.37
CA THR A 284 -16.45 18.22 2.20
C THR A 284 -15.73 18.54 0.89
N ALA A 285 -16.32 18.20 -0.25
CA ALA A 285 -15.76 18.52 -1.56
C ALA A 285 -15.68 20.04 -1.84
N ASP A 286 -16.63 20.82 -1.31
CA ASP A 286 -16.66 22.28 -1.46
C ASP A 286 -15.53 22.95 -0.68
N ASP A 287 -15.39 22.61 0.61
CA ASP A 287 -14.28 23.08 1.46
C ASP A 287 -12.93 22.73 0.82
N PHE A 288 -12.83 21.51 0.31
CA PHE A 288 -11.61 21.03 -0.31
C PHE A 288 -11.33 21.74 -1.64
N ALA A 289 -12.34 22.00 -2.46
CA ALA A 289 -12.19 22.76 -3.70
C ALA A 289 -11.75 24.22 -3.45
N GLU A 290 -12.26 24.87 -2.40
CA GLU A 290 -11.82 26.21 -1.97
C GLU A 290 -10.34 26.19 -1.53
N PHE A 291 -9.97 25.18 -0.72
CA PHE A 291 -8.60 24.97 -0.30
C PHE A 291 -7.65 24.77 -1.48
N LEU A 292 -8.00 23.90 -2.45
CA LEU A 292 -7.13 23.65 -3.60
C LEU A 292 -6.92 24.93 -4.42
N GLN A 293 -7.95 25.75 -4.61
CA GLN A 293 -7.82 26.99 -5.38
C GLN A 293 -6.88 28.01 -4.72
N THR A 294 -6.79 28.00 -3.39
CA THR A 294 -5.99 28.96 -2.62
C THR A 294 -4.59 28.44 -2.28
N HIS A 295 -4.46 27.15 -1.97
CA HIS A 295 -3.22 26.54 -1.45
C HIS A 295 -2.62 25.48 -2.39
N GLY A 296 -3.36 25.01 -3.40
CA GLY A 296 -2.98 23.86 -4.25
C GLY A 296 -1.85 24.11 -5.26
N SER A 297 -1.44 25.37 -5.48
CA SER A 297 -0.48 25.74 -6.55
C SER A 297 0.87 25.00 -6.49
N ASN A 298 1.31 24.59 -5.29
CA ASN A 298 2.56 23.86 -5.07
C ASN A 298 2.39 22.37 -4.85
N LEU A 299 1.15 21.88 -4.74
CA LEU A 299 0.87 20.47 -4.48
C LEU A 299 1.34 19.61 -5.66
N GLN A 300 2.09 18.58 -5.32
CA GLN A 300 2.64 17.57 -6.22
C GLN A 300 2.02 16.21 -5.97
N ARG A 301 1.62 15.91 -4.73
CA ARG A 301 1.03 14.64 -4.33
C ARG A 301 -0.18 14.87 -3.45
N LEU A 302 -1.25 14.18 -3.76
CA LEU A 302 -2.47 14.20 -2.98
C LEU A 302 -2.90 12.77 -2.66
N THR A 303 -3.05 12.47 -1.38
CA THR A 303 -3.50 11.16 -0.88
C THR A 303 -4.75 11.38 -0.03
N LEU A 304 -5.89 10.81 -0.43
CA LEU A 304 -7.18 10.97 0.22
C LEU A 304 -7.79 9.60 0.48
N PHE A 305 -7.66 9.10 1.70
CA PHE A 305 -8.12 7.75 2.04
C PHE A 305 -9.23 7.82 3.07
N HIS A 306 -10.31 7.08 2.83
CA HIS A 306 -11.37 6.83 3.81
C HIS A 306 -12.09 8.11 4.31
N CYS A 307 -12.08 9.20 3.52
CA CYS A 307 -12.78 10.44 3.85
C CYS A 307 -14.27 10.36 3.45
N GLN A 308 -15.12 9.95 4.40
CA GLN A 308 -16.52 9.58 4.16
C GLN A 308 -17.41 10.72 3.61
N SER A 309 -17.08 11.98 3.92
CA SER A 309 -17.83 13.17 3.46
C SER A 309 -17.24 13.81 2.19
N LEU A 310 -16.13 13.28 1.66
CA LEU A 310 -15.42 13.85 0.53
C LEU A 310 -15.83 13.16 -0.78
N SER A 311 -16.74 13.79 -1.54
CA SER A 311 -17.05 13.38 -2.92
C SER A 311 -15.89 13.72 -3.88
N LEU A 312 -16.03 13.37 -5.17
CA LEU A 312 -15.03 13.69 -6.20
C LEU A 312 -15.31 15.02 -6.92
N ASP A 313 -16.25 15.85 -6.46
CA ASP A 313 -16.62 17.10 -7.14
C ASP A 313 -15.47 18.12 -7.22
N PHE A 314 -14.54 18.06 -6.27
CA PHE A 314 -13.31 18.87 -6.27
C PHE A 314 -12.42 18.59 -7.49
N LEU A 315 -12.59 17.45 -8.18
CA LEU A 315 -11.83 17.15 -9.40
C LEU A 315 -12.10 18.17 -10.51
N SER A 316 -13.25 18.84 -10.49
CA SER A 316 -13.61 19.86 -11.48
C SER A 316 -12.63 21.05 -11.49
N VAL A 317 -12.05 21.42 -10.34
CA VAL A 317 -11.09 22.52 -10.21
C VAL A 317 -9.62 22.07 -10.26
N LEU A 318 -9.36 20.76 -10.24
CA LEU A 318 -8.05 20.18 -9.96
C LEU A 318 -6.96 20.66 -10.92
N ALA A 319 -7.21 20.68 -12.24
CA ALA A 319 -6.21 21.10 -13.22
C ALA A 319 -5.77 22.56 -13.05
N LYS A 320 -6.72 23.45 -12.73
CA LYS A 320 -6.45 24.88 -12.54
C LYS A 320 -5.81 25.15 -11.18
N ALA A 321 -6.31 24.48 -10.15
CA ALA A 321 -5.89 24.68 -8.77
C ALA A 321 -4.51 24.08 -8.47
N CYS A 322 -4.21 22.91 -9.06
CA CYS A 322 -3.00 22.13 -8.78
C CYS A 322 -2.18 21.86 -10.06
N PRO A 323 -1.58 22.88 -10.70
CA PRO A 323 -0.87 22.74 -11.98
C PRO A 323 0.43 21.93 -11.89
N ARG A 324 0.89 21.59 -10.67
CA ARG A 324 2.11 20.81 -10.41
C ARG A 324 1.81 19.40 -9.91
N LEU A 325 0.54 18.99 -9.87
CA LEU A 325 0.15 17.70 -9.34
C LEU A 325 0.70 16.58 -10.23
N THR A 326 1.37 15.62 -9.60
CA THR A 326 1.99 14.46 -10.26
C THR A 326 1.34 13.15 -9.81
N HIS A 327 0.89 13.06 -8.56
CA HIS A 327 0.25 11.86 -8.03
C HIS A 327 -1.08 12.21 -7.36
N LEU A 328 -2.13 11.51 -7.76
CA LEU A 328 -3.43 11.54 -7.12
C LEU A 328 -3.79 10.12 -6.67
N ARG A 329 -4.00 9.95 -5.37
CA ARG A 329 -4.47 8.71 -4.76
C ARG A 329 -5.73 8.97 -3.97
N VAL A 330 -6.79 8.24 -4.28
CA VAL A 330 -8.07 8.34 -3.59
C VAL A 330 -8.58 6.94 -3.30
N ASN A 331 -8.94 6.66 -2.05
CA ASN A 331 -9.51 5.40 -1.63
C ASN A 331 -10.84 5.67 -0.92
N LEU A 332 -11.95 5.24 -1.55
CA LEU A 332 -13.32 5.48 -1.10
C LEU A 332 -13.92 4.26 -0.37
N LEU A 333 -13.07 3.37 0.16
CA LEU A 333 -13.50 2.38 1.15
C LEU A 333 -13.76 3.11 2.47
N TYR A 334 -14.90 2.85 3.10
CA TYR A 334 -15.22 3.41 4.41
C TYR A 334 -15.39 2.28 5.40
N TYR A 335 -14.90 2.50 6.62
CA TYR A 335 -15.03 1.55 7.71
C TYR A 335 -16.33 1.80 8.47
N GLN A 336 -16.89 0.73 9.02
CA GLN A 336 -17.99 0.77 9.96
C GLN A 336 -17.47 1.31 11.30
N HIS A 337 -18.13 2.32 11.84
CA HIS A 337 -17.79 2.89 13.15
C HIS A 337 -18.17 1.94 14.28
N HIS A 338 -19.16 1.07 14.03
CA HIS A 338 -19.64 0.08 14.98
C HIS A 338 -19.79 -1.30 14.35
N ASP A 339 -19.39 -2.36 15.08
CA ASP A 339 -19.50 -3.74 14.59
C ASP A 339 -20.95 -4.18 14.30
N SER A 340 -21.93 -3.52 14.92
CA SER A 340 -23.36 -3.88 14.80
C SER A 340 -24.14 -3.03 13.78
N TYR A 341 -23.57 -1.95 13.26
CA TYR A 341 -24.30 -1.00 12.40
C TYR A 341 -23.65 -0.89 11.01
N LYS A 342 -24.48 -0.75 9.97
CA LYS A 342 -24.02 -0.47 8.61
C LYS A 342 -23.95 1.04 8.41
N ASP A 343 -22.87 1.66 8.88
CA ASP A 343 -22.62 3.11 8.82
C ASP A 343 -21.40 3.48 7.95
N SER A 344 -21.05 2.61 7.00
CA SER A 344 -19.97 2.77 6.02
C SER A 344 -20.44 3.30 4.66
N GLU A 345 -21.64 3.89 4.61
CA GLU A 345 -22.13 4.56 3.41
C GLU A 345 -21.57 5.98 3.30
N PRO A 346 -21.29 6.48 2.08
CA PRO A 346 -20.81 7.86 1.91
C PRO A 346 -21.75 8.87 2.58
N ALA A 347 -21.19 9.94 3.13
CA ALA A 347 -21.93 11.07 3.69
C ALA A 347 -22.22 12.16 2.64
N TYR A 348 -22.31 11.76 1.36
CA TYR A 348 -22.66 12.60 0.22
C TYR A 348 -23.68 11.87 -0.67
N GLU A 349 -24.55 12.63 -1.34
CA GLU A 349 -25.62 12.08 -2.19
C GLU A 349 -25.07 11.46 -3.48
N ALA A 350 -24.19 12.18 -4.18
CA ALA A 350 -23.59 11.76 -5.44
C ALA A 350 -22.05 11.81 -5.35
N LEU A 351 -21.38 10.81 -5.93
CA LEU A 351 -19.92 10.80 -6.04
C LEU A 351 -19.40 11.95 -6.92
N LEU A 352 -20.14 12.23 -8.00
CA LEU A 352 -19.96 13.37 -8.89
C LEU A 352 -21.33 13.95 -9.18
N SER A 353 -21.51 15.22 -8.85
CA SER A 353 -22.70 16.01 -9.07
C SER A 353 -22.85 16.38 -10.55
N GLU A 354 -24.09 16.58 -11.02
CA GLU A 354 -24.35 16.98 -12.40
C GLU A 354 -23.59 18.27 -12.77
N GLY A 355 -23.00 18.30 -13.97
CA GLY A 355 -22.21 19.45 -14.46
C GLY A 355 -20.77 19.52 -13.95
N HIS A 356 -20.38 18.72 -12.96
CA HIS A 356 -19.00 18.68 -12.45
C HIS A 356 -18.15 17.71 -13.28
N ILE A 357 -17.48 18.24 -14.31
CA ILE A 357 -16.59 17.47 -15.17
C ILE A 357 -15.18 17.49 -14.58
N PRO A 358 -14.57 16.33 -14.25
CA PRO A 358 -13.20 16.27 -13.76
C PRO A 358 -12.20 16.92 -14.72
N THR A 359 -11.23 17.67 -14.18
CA THR A 359 -10.14 18.27 -14.97
C THR A 359 -8.79 17.74 -14.51
N TRP A 360 -7.92 17.42 -15.46
CA TRP A 360 -6.65 16.72 -15.18
C TRP A 360 -5.43 17.59 -15.50
N PRO A 361 -4.52 17.86 -14.55
CA PRO A 361 -3.32 18.68 -14.80
C PRO A 361 -2.32 17.94 -15.69
N ALA A 362 -1.65 18.66 -16.60
CA ALA A 362 -0.73 18.06 -17.58
C ALA A 362 0.51 17.38 -16.96
N THR A 363 0.86 17.72 -15.72
CA THR A 363 1.99 17.14 -14.98
C THR A 363 1.69 15.78 -14.35
N LEU A 364 0.45 15.30 -14.43
CA LEU A 364 -0.01 14.09 -13.77
C LEU A 364 0.72 12.86 -14.32
N GLN A 365 1.22 12.03 -13.39
CA GLN A 365 2.02 10.83 -13.67
C GLN A 365 1.35 9.56 -13.15
N TYR A 366 0.62 9.67 -12.03
CA TYR A 366 0.02 8.55 -11.32
C TYR A 366 -1.40 8.92 -10.89
N VAL A 367 -2.37 8.11 -11.29
CA VAL A 367 -3.77 8.21 -10.87
C VAL A 367 -4.20 6.85 -10.34
N ASP A 368 -4.69 6.85 -9.10
CA ASP A 368 -5.13 5.67 -8.37
C ASP A 368 -6.40 6.05 -7.60
N ILE A 369 -7.54 5.65 -8.13
CA ILE A 369 -8.85 5.96 -7.54
C ILE A 369 -9.60 4.65 -7.36
N ASP A 370 -9.67 4.21 -6.10
CA ASP A 370 -10.22 2.93 -5.69
C ASP A 370 -11.60 3.11 -5.03
N PHE A 371 -12.46 2.10 -5.22
CA PHE A 371 -13.79 1.99 -4.62
C PHE A 371 -14.79 3.11 -4.99
N MET A 372 -14.71 3.65 -6.22
CA MET A 372 -15.70 4.61 -6.72
C MET A 372 -17.09 3.96 -6.75
N ARG A 373 -18.11 4.60 -6.16
CA ARG A 373 -19.50 4.13 -6.17
C ARG A 373 -20.36 5.08 -7.00
N PHE A 374 -20.75 4.65 -8.20
CA PHE A 374 -21.66 5.41 -9.06
C PHE A 374 -23.08 4.85 -8.94
N ALA A 375 -24.04 5.74 -8.65
CA ALA A 375 -25.46 5.41 -8.68
C ALA A 375 -25.95 5.16 -10.10
N GLU A 376 -25.49 5.98 -11.06
CA GLU A 376 -25.92 5.97 -12.45
C GLU A 376 -24.72 5.85 -13.42
N THR A 377 -24.96 5.28 -14.60
CA THR A 377 -23.93 5.20 -15.65
C THR A 377 -23.60 6.56 -16.26
N ALA A 378 -24.49 7.54 -16.21
CA ALA A 378 -24.26 8.88 -16.75
C ALA A 378 -23.05 9.56 -16.07
N CYS A 379 -23.02 9.61 -14.74
CA CYS A 379 -21.90 10.19 -13.98
C CYS A 379 -20.61 9.41 -14.17
N ALA A 380 -20.68 8.08 -14.20
CA ALA A 380 -19.52 7.24 -14.50
C ALA A 380 -18.97 7.56 -15.89
N LYS A 381 -19.83 7.66 -16.90
CA LYS A 381 -19.46 8.02 -18.27
C LYS A 381 -18.73 9.36 -18.32
N VAL A 382 -19.23 10.39 -17.63
CA VAL A 382 -18.58 11.71 -17.54
C VAL A 382 -17.17 11.59 -16.97
N PHE A 383 -17.00 10.83 -15.89
CA PHE A 383 -15.69 10.61 -15.28
C PHE A 383 -14.70 9.96 -16.25
N PHE A 384 -15.04 8.78 -16.81
CA PHE A 384 -14.13 8.07 -17.72
C PHE A 384 -13.89 8.86 -19.02
N GLN A 385 -14.92 9.51 -19.56
CA GLN A 385 -14.81 10.33 -20.77
C GLN A 385 -13.83 11.50 -20.55
N SER A 386 -13.89 12.17 -19.39
CA SER A 386 -12.99 13.29 -19.07
C SER A 386 -11.50 12.91 -19.15
N LEU A 387 -11.14 11.68 -18.75
CA LEU A 387 -9.77 11.16 -18.87
C LEU A 387 -9.42 10.92 -20.33
N THR A 388 -10.29 10.24 -21.09
CA THR A 388 -10.05 9.96 -22.51
C THR A 388 -9.93 11.23 -23.35
N ASP A 389 -10.74 12.25 -23.08
CA ASP A 389 -10.68 13.55 -23.75
C ASP A 389 -9.39 14.30 -23.41
N SER A 390 -8.92 14.14 -22.18
CA SER A 390 -7.68 14.77 -21.69
C SER A 390 -6.42 13.99 -22.09
N ALA A 391 -6.52 12.85 -22.78
CA ALA A 391 -5.38 11.98 -23.09
C ALA A 391 -4.23 12.70 -23.82
N ARG A 392 -4.54 13.65 -24.72
CA ARG A 392 -3.52 14.50 -25.39
C ARG A 392 -2.81 15.46 -24.45
N ALA A 393 -3.51 15.92 -23.42
CA ALA A 393 -3.02 16.89 -22.45
C ALA A 393 -2.27 16.25 -21.27
N LEU A 394 -2.13 14.91 -21.24
CA LEU A 394 -1.52 14.15 -20.14
C LEU A 394 -0.21 13.44 -20.55
N PRO A 395 0.79 14.12 -21.14
CA PRO A 395 1.98 13.47 -21.71
C PRO A 395 2.85 12.72 -20.69
N HIS A 396 2.68 13.02 -19.41
CA HIS A 396 3.45 12.46 -18.32
C HIS A 396 2.77 11.28 -17.61
N LEU A 397 1.52 10.94 -17.97
CA LEU A 397 0.80 9.86 -17.30
C LEU A 397 1.49 8.51 -17.54
N ARG A 398 1.79 7.78 -16.46
CA ARG A 398 2.47 6.48 -16.47
C ARG A 398 1.67 5.37 -15.83
N GLN A 399 0.84 5.68 -14.84
CA GLN A 399 0.03 4.68 -14.15
C GLN A 399 -1.40 5.18 -13.97
N LEU A 400 -2.33 4.31 -14.32
CA LEU A 400 -3.77 4.56 -14.24
C LEU A 400 -4.44 3.34 -13.62
N ILE A 401 -4.90 3.49 -12.39
CA ILE A 401 -5.58 2.46 -11.60
C ILE A 401 -6.93 3.01 -11.20
N LEU A 402 -8.01 2.38 -11.67
CA LEU A 402 -9.38 2.83 -11.48
C LEU A 402 -10.27 1.65 -11.10
N LYS A 403 -10.81 1.64 -9.88
CA LYS A 403 -11.76 0.62 -9.45
C LYS A 403 -13.11 1.25 -9.14
N ALA A 404 -14.11 0.85 -9.90
CA ALA A 404 -15.45 1.42 -9.85
C ALA A 404 -16.53 0.35 -9.66
N LYS A 405 -17.59 0.75 -8.97
CA LYS A 405 -18.83 0.01 -8.78
C LYS A 405 -19.98 0.81 -9.36
N LEU A 406 -20.81 0.13 -10.16
CA LEU A 406 -22.02 0.70 -10.76
C LEU A 406 -23.26 0.05 -10.17
N ASN A 407 -24.15 0.86 -9.59
CA ASN A 407 -25.41 0.41 -8.99
C ASN A 407 -26.55 0.32 -10.02
N VAL A 408 -26.30 -0.33 -11.17
CA VAL A 408 -27.26 -0.49 -12.28
C VAL A 408 -27.56 -1.96 -12.61
N GLY A 409 -28.46 -2.24 -13.54
CA GLY A 409 -28.74 -3.61 -13.99
C GLY A 409 -27.50 -4.34 -14.53
N TRP A 410 -27.48 -5.68 -14.46
CA TRP A 410 -26.33 -6.47 -14.92
C TRP A 410 -25.97 -6.23 -16.39
N ALA A 411 -26.98 -6.11 -17.27
CA ALA A 411 -26.77 -5.90 -18.70
C ALA A 411 -26.07 -4.56 -18.97
N GLU A 412 -26.62 -3.46 -18.43
CA GLU A 412 -26.05 -2.12 -18.56
C GLU A 412 -24.63 -2.04 -17.98
N ARG A 413 -24.39 -2.66 -16.82
CA ARG A 413 -23.05 -2.74 -16.22
C ARG A 413 -22.08 -3.49 -17.13
N ASN A 414 -22.48 -4.63 -17.69
CA ASN A 414 -21.62 -5.44 -18.54
C ASN A 414 -21.30 -4.73 -19.86
N GLU A 415 -22.26 -3.99 -20.42
CA GLU A 415 -22.04 -3.12 -21.58
C GLU A 415 -21.05 -1.98 -21.25
N PHE A 416 -21.26 -1.30 -20.12
CA PHE A 416 -20.37 -0.24 -19.67
C PHE A 416 -18.94 -0.75 -19.45
N ARG A 417 -18.79 -1.90 -18.78
CA ARG A 417 -17.50 -2.56 -18.55
C ARG A 417 -16.75 -2.79 -19.85
N ARG A 418 -17.38 -3.51 -20.80
CA ARG A 418 -16.77 -3.83 -22.10
C ARG A 418 -16.37 -2.58 -22.86
N THR A 419 -17.19 -1.53 -22.78
CA THR A 419 -16.93 -0.28 -23.47
C THR A 419 -15.73 0.46 -22.89
N TRP A 420 -15.59 0.50 -21.56
CA TRP A 420 -14.63 1.37 -20.89
C TRP A 420 -13.33 0.69 -20.50
N GLU A 421 -13.32 -0.58 -20.09
CA GLU A 421 -12.08 -1.29 -19.76
C GLU A 421 -11.17 -1.38 -21.00
N ASP A 422 -11.70 -1.91 -22.11
CA ASP A 422 -10.95 -2.05 -23.37
C ASP A 422 -10.53 -0.68 -23.92
N ARG A 423 -11.43 0.31 -23.91
CA ARG A 423 -11.12 1.66 -24.39
C ARG A 423 -10.01 2.34 -23.61
N MET A 424 -9.98 2.18 -22.28
CA MET A 424 -8.92 2.76 -21.44
C MET A 424 -7.57 2.09 -21.72
N VAL A 425 -7.57 0.77 -21.89
CA VAL A 425 -6.37 0.01 -22.29
C VAL A 425 -5.87 0.49 -23.66
N ASP A 426 -6.75 0.54 -24.67
CA ASP A 426 -6.40 0.93 -26.04
C ASP A 426 -5.85 2.36 -26.14
N ILE A 427 -6.38 3.29 -25.33
CA ILE A 427 -5.92 4.68 -25.34
C ILE A 427 -4.62 4.84 -24.55
N PHE A 428 -4.52 4.29 -23.34
CA PHE A 428 -3.46 4.65 -22.40
C PHE A 428 -2.30 3.67 -22.34
N LEU A 429 -2.54 2.37 -22.50
CA LEU A 429 -1.53 1.34 -22.24
C LEU A 429 -0.41 1.39 -23.27
N ARG A 430 0.83 1.39 -22.77
CA ARG A 430 2.01 1.39 -23.61
C ARG A 430 2.16 0.04 -24.31
N THR A 431 2.09 0.06 -25.64
CA THR A 431 2.46 -1.09 -26.47
C THR A 431 3.99 -1.23 -26.54
N SER A 432 4.60 -1.86 -25.53
CA SER A 432 6.04 -2.15 -25.55
C SER A 432 6.33 -3.48 -26.26
N ARG A 433 7.35 -3.53 -27.11
CA ARG A 433 7.87 -4.80 -27.64
C ARG A 433 8.54 -5.55 -26.50
N ALA A 434 8.22 -6.83 -26.34
CA ALA A 434 8.84 -7.68 -25.33
C ALA A 434 10.37 -7.52 -25.38
N PRO A 435 11.05 -7.31 -24.23
CA PRO A 435 12.50 -7.15 -24.20
C PRO A 435 13.14 -8.36 -24.89
N GLN A 436 14.07 -8.09 -25.82
CA GLN A 436 14.78 -9.16 -26.52
C GLN A 436 15.43 -10.07 -25.47
N ARG A 437 15.01 -11.34 -25.46
CA ARG A 437 15.64 -12.36 -24.62
C ARG A 437 17.07 -12.55 -25.13
N TYR A 438 18.03 -11.87 -24.52
CA TYR A 438 19.44 -12.22 -24.64
C TYR A 438 19.64 -13.56 -23.96
N THR A 439 19.36 -14.65 -24.68
CA THR A 439 19.79 -15.97 -24.27
C THR A 439 21.31 -15.98 -24.39
N SER A 440 22.01 -16.17 -23.27
CA SER A 440 23.45 -16.41 -23.23
C SER A 440 23.78 -17.81 -23.76
N GLN A 441 23.17 -18.23 -24.87
CA GLN A 441 23.62 -19.41 -25.59
C GLN A 441 24.73 -18.97 -26.54
N ARG A 442 25.97 -19.21 -26.11
CA ARG A 442 27.12 -19.21 -27.03
C ARG A 442 26.73 -20.03 -28.27
N PRO A 443 26.89 -19.52 -29.50
CA PRO A 443 26.64 -20.33 -30.67
C PRO A 443 27.54 -21.58 -30.58
N LYS A 444 26.92 -22.76 -30.50
CA LYS A 444 27.64 -24.02 -30.55
C LYS A 444 28.38 -24.02 -31.90
N LYS A 445 29.71 -23.99 -31.85
CA LYS A 445 30.54 -24.20 -33.05
C LYS A 445 30.04 -25.47 -33.74
N PRO A 446 29.82 -25.48 -35.06
CA PRO A 446 29.42 -26.68 -35.75
C PRO A 446 30.47 -27.78 -35.49
N PRO A 447 30.05 -29.03 -35.27
CA PRO A 447 30.97 -30.12 -35.00
C PRO A 447 31.90 -30.29 -36.19
N ARG A 448 33.23 -30.29 -35.93
CA ARG A 448 34.22 -30.65 -36.95
C ARG A 448 33.95 -32.08 -37.41
N PRO A 449 33.91 -32.36 -38.72
CA PRO A 449 33.76 -33.72 -39.21
C PRO A 449 34.96 -34.58 -38.76
N PRO A 450 34.72 -35.82 -38.32
CA PRO A 450 35.79 -36.73 -37.90
C PRO A 450 36.71 -37.08 -39.08
N PRO A 451 38.02 -37.28 -38.86
CA PRO A 451 38.94 -37.66 -39.91
C PRO A 451 38.56 -39.03 -40.51
N LYS A 452 38.56 -39.11 -41.84
CA LYS A 452 38.24 -40.31 -42.62
C LYS A 452 39.25 -41.41 -42.28
N ARG A 453 38.80 -42.52 -41.70
CA ARG A 453 39.60 -43.75 -41.57
C ARG A 453 39.70 -44.43 -42.94
N PRO A 454 40.87 -45.00 -43.30
CA PRO A 454 41.06 -45.68 -44.57
C PRO A 454 40.21 -46.95 -44.65
N VAL A 455 39.65 -47.16 -45.84
CA VAL A 455 38.79 -48.28 -46.24
C VAL A 455 39.64 -49.54 -46.31
N ILE A 456 39.25 -50.58 -45.55
CA ILE A 456 39.80 -51.94 -45.70
C ILE A 456 38.86 -52.70 -46.63
N GLU A 457 39.41 -53.25 -47.71
CA GLU A 457 38.68 -53.97 -48.75
C GLU A 457 38.07 -55.29 -48.25
N PRO A 458 36.87 -55.67 -48.74
CA PRO A 458 36.20 -56.90 -48.34
C PRO A 458 36.75 -58.12 -49.08
N ARG A 459 37.04 -59.20 -48.35
CA ARG A 459 37.23 -60.55 -48.92
C ARG A 459 35.95 -61.38 -48.82
N PRO A 460 35.64 -62.22 -49.82
CA PRO A 460 34.35 -62.91 -49.93
C PRO A 460 34.38 -64.32 -49.32
N GLY A 461 33.24 -64.78 -48.77
CA GLY A 461 33.01 -66.20 -48.60
C GLY A 461 31.98 -66.64 -47.56
N SER A 462 30.85 -67.14 -48.07
CA SER A 462 30.14 -68.36 -47.63
C SER A 462 29.16 -68.34 -46.43
N ARG A 463 27.86 -68.43 -46.81
CA ARG A 463 26.78 -69.36 -46.39
C ARG A 463 26.43 -69.60 -44.91
N ARG A 464 25.08 -69.54 -44.71
CA ARG A 464 24.21 -70.23 -43.71
C ARG A 464 24.29 -69.66 -42.28
N SER A 465 23.31 -69.74 -41.39
CA SER A 465 21.88 -70.07 -41.35
C SER A 465 21.47 -69.97 -39.87
N ALA A 466 20.27 -69.48 -39.57
CA ALA A 466 19.41 -69.83 -38.42
C ALA A 466 19.79 -69.48 -36.95
N ARG A 467 18.76 -68.89 -36.30
CA ARG A 467 18.15 -69.22 -34.98
C ARG A 467 18.82 -68.84 -33.64
N ILE A 468 18.01 -68.14 -32.82
CA ILE A 468 17.59 -68.38 -31.41
C ILE A 468 18.78 -68.42 -30.40
N SER A 469 18.85 -67.69 -29.27
CA SER A 469 17.96 -67.68 -28.10
C SER A 469 18.54 -66.73 -27.03
N PHE A 470 17.69 -66.05 -26.25
CA PHE A 470 17.94 -65.69 -24.83
C PHE A 470 17.91 -66.99 -23.95
N PRO A 471 18.08 -67.06 -22.60
CA PRO A 471 18.02 -66.02 -21.54
C PRO A 471 18.92 -66.31 -20.27
N HIS A 472 18.65 -65.53 -19.19
CA HIS A 472 18.86 -65.80 -17.75
C HIS A 472 20.30 -65.73 -17.18
N SER A 473 20.58 -65.22 -15.97
CA SER A 473 19.75 -64.96 -14.77
C SER A 473 20.53 -64.09 -13.75
N SER A 474 19.81 -63.27 -12.99
CA SER A 474 20.20 -62.59 -11.73
C SER A 474 20.35 -63.63 -10.57
N PRO A 475 20.78 -63.32 -9.32
CA PRO A 475 20.28 -62.22 -8.46
C PRO A 475 21.28 -61.57 -7.47
N GLU A 476 20.70 -60.66 -6.66
CA GLU A 476 21.14 -60.06 -5.38
C GLU A 476 21.59 -58.59 -5.39
N SER A 477 21.00 -57.84 -4.47
CA SER A 477 20.79 -56.38 -4.39
C SER A 477 21.01 -55.95 -2.92
N PRO A 478 20.82 -54.66 -2.52
CA PRO A 478 21.47 -53.42 -2.96
C PRO A 478 21.86 -52.49 -1.77
N GLU A 479 22.75 -51.52 -1.98
CA GLU A 479 22.78 -50.28 -1.17
C GLU A 479 23.10 -49.03 -2.02
N ALA A 480 22.37 -47.95 -1.70
CA ALA A 480 22.67 -46.52 -1.90
C ALA A 480 22.57 -45.84 -3.29
N LEU A 481 21.51 -45.01 -3.39
CA LEU A 481 21.52 -43.57 -3.74
C LEU A 481 22.01 -43.11 -5.13
N VAL A 482 21.09 -42.85 -6.07
CA VAL A 482 21.18 -41.70 -7.01
C VAL A 482 19.78 -41.26 -7.52
N SER A 483 19.53 -39.95 -7.41
CA SER A 483 18.66 -39.03 -8.17
C SER A 483 17.50 -39.56 -9.05
N ARG A 484 16.29 -39.04 -8.79
CA ARG A 484 15.19 -38.94 -9.76
C ARG A 484 14.80 -37.47 -9.97
N SER A 485 15.24 -36.90 -11.08
CA SER A 485 14.47 -35.90 -11.82
C SER A 485 14.12 -36.53 -13.18
N VAL A 486 13.07 -36.05 -13.85
CA VAL A 486 12.53 -36.54 -15.15
C VAL A 486 11.37 -37.55 -15.07
N ARG A 487 10.51 -37.51 -14.05
CA ARG A 487 9.17 -38.18 -14.11
C ARG A 487 7.97 -37.36 -13.59
N GLU A 488 8.11 -36.05 -13.47
CA GLU A 488 7.03 -35.18 -12.95
C GLU A 488 6.22 -34.49 -14.05
N SER A 489 6.76 -34.37 -15.27
CA SER A 489 6.12 -33.61 -16.36
C SER A 489 5.07 -34.39 -17.18
N ALA A 490 4.72 -35.62 -16.80
CA ALA A 490 3.75 -36.45 -17.53
C ALA A 490 2.46 -36.76 -16.73
N ARG A 491 2.34 -36.33 -15.47
CA ARG A 491 1.11 -36.52 -14.65
C ARG A 491 0.23 -35.28 -14.55
N VAL A 492 0.76 -34.08 -14.82
CA VAL A 492 0.00 -32.81 -14.76
C VAL A 492 -0.90 -32.60 -15.99
N ALA A 493 -0.61 -33.26 -17.12
CA ALA A 493 -1.42 -33.19 -18.34
C ALA A 493 -2.61 -34.19 -18.38
N ALA A 494 -2.70 -35.11 -17.41
CA ALA A 494 -3.80 -36.07 -17.31
C ALA A 494 -4.92 -35.58 -16.36
N VAL A 495 -4.57 -34.81 -15.31
CA VAL A 495 -5.54 -34.28 -14.33
C VAL A 495 -6.34 -33.09 -14.88
N THR A 496 -5.81 -32.36 -15.86
CA THR A 496 -6.46 -31.20 -16.48
C THR A 496 -7.50 -31.56 -17.55
N ARG A 497 -7.62 -32.84 -17.94
CA ARG A 497 -8.58 -33.29 -18.96
C ARG A 497 -9.80 -34.05 -18.37
N GLU A 498 -9.75 -34.44 -17.10
CA GLU A 498 -10.88 -35.07 -16.38
C GLU A 498 -11.77 -34.06 -15.63
N LEU A 499 -11.30 -32.83 -15.38
CA LEU A 499 -12.06 -31.78 -14.71
C LEU A 499 -13.04 -31.00 -15.62
N GLN A 500 -12.97 -31.18 -16.94
CA GLN A 500 -13.93 -30.56 -17.88
C GLN A 500 -15.16 -31.44 -18.20
N GLY A 501 -15.25 -32.65 -17.62
CA GLY A 501 -16.31 -33.61 -17.90
C GLY A 501 -17.42 -33.73 -16.84
N LEU A 502 -17.32 -33.04 -15.69
CA LEU A 502 -18.23 -33.23 -14.55
C LEU A 502 -19.20 -32.06 -14.29
N LEU A 503 -19.28 -31.07 -15.19
CA LEU A 503 -20.23 -29.94 -15.10
C LEU A 503 -21.60 -30.23 -15.74
N ALA A 504 -21.99 -31.49 -15.88
CA ALA A 504 -23.31 -31.85 -16.41
C ALA A 504 -23.88 -33.07 -15.68
N THR A 505 -24.52 -32.85 -14.53
CA THR A 505 -25.74 -33.57 -14.11
C THR A 505 -26.33 -32.94 -12.85
N ARG A 506 -27.64 -32.68 -12.90
CA ARG A 506 -28.50 -32.08 -11.89
C ARG A 506 -29.24 -33.18 -11.14
N THR A 507 -29.24 -33.16 -9.79
CA THR A 507 -30.22 -33.88 -8.95
C THR A 507 -30.47 -33.11 -7.64
N GLN A 508 -31.71 -33.21 -7.13
CA GLN A 508 -32.39 -32.33 -6.18
C GLN A 508 -32.25 -32.72 -4.69
N GLY A 509 -32.26 -31.70 -3.80
CA GLY A 509 -32.91 -31.66 -2.46
C GLY A 509 -32.06 -31.92 -1.20
N PRO A 510 -32.50 -31.50 0.03
CA PRO A 510 -33.09 -30.21 0.45
C PRO A 510 -32.48 -29.60 1.75
N GLY A 511 -32.71 -28.29 2.02
CA GLY A 511 -32.56 -27.61 3.33
C GLY A 511 -31.64 -26.36 3.31
N HIS A 512 -32.17 -25.14 3.06
CA HIS A 512 -32.46 -24.06 4.05
C HIS A 512 -31.29 -23.73 4.99
N GLU A 513 -30.73 -22.51 5.07
CA GLU A 513 -31.37 -21.18 5.06
C GLU A 513 -30.63 -20.18 4.16
N ALA A 514 -31.40 -19.34 3.46
CA ALA A 514 -30.92 -18.24 2.64
C ALA A 514 -31.68 -16.99 3.06
N ASP A 515 -30.94 -15.98 3.51
CA ASP A 515 -31.46 -14.62 3.68
C ASP A 515 -31.57 -13.97 2.30
N TYR A 516 -32.78 -14.02 1.76
CA TYR A 516 -33.19 -13.30 0.56
C TYR A 516 -33.60 -11.87 0.94
N GLU A 517 -32.92 -10.87 0.38
CA GLU A 517 -33.53 -9.55 0.15
C GLU A 517 -33.49 -9.26 -1.36
N ASP A 518 -34.61 -9.63 -1.98
CA ASP A 518 -35.43 -8.86 -2.92
C ASP A 518 -34.72 -7.93 -3.93
N ASN A 519 -34.46 -8.45 -5.13
CA ASN A 519 -34.57 -7.67 -6.35
C ASN A 519 -35.66 -8.34 -7.20
N ALA A 520 -36.91 -7.92 -6.98
CA ALA A 520 -38.02 -8.28 -7.84
C ALA A 520 -37.87 -7.57 -9.19
N ASP A 521 -37.33 -8.30 -10.18
CA ASP A 521 -37.54 -8.04 -11.59
C ASP A 521 -39.00 -8.44 -11.92
N ASP A 522 -39.88 -7.45 -12.11
CA ASP A 522 -41.21 -7.66 -12.68
C ASP A 522 -41.31 -6.94 -14.03
N ASP A 523 -41.17 -7.73 -15.10
CA ASP A 523 -41.36 -7.34 -16.48
C ASP A 523 -42.86 -7.07 -16.74
N HIS A 524 -43.24 -5.80 -16.77
CA HIS A 524 -44.50 -5.38 -17.38
C HIS A 524 -44.26 -4.39 -18.52
N ILE A 525 -44.28 -4.94 -19.74
CA ILE A 525 -44.43 -4.20 -20.99
C ILE A 525 -45.78 -3.48 -20.96
N LEU A 526 -45.75 -2.15 -20.92
CA LEU A 526 -46.88 -1.31 -21.34
C LEU A 526 -46.41 -0.26 -22.34
N ASP A 527 -46.89 -0.46 -23.56
CA ASP A 527 -46.81 0.40 -24.73
C ASP A 527 -47.59 1.70 -24.47
N GLY A 528 -46.93 2.85 -24.60
CA GLY A 528 -47.51 4.15 -24.25
C GLY A 528 -46.68 5.34 -24.71
N ARG A 529 -46.79 5.67 -26.01
CA ARG A 529 -46.27 6.90 -26.62
C ARG A 529 -46.85 8.18 -25.99
N THR A 530 -45.97 9.06 -25.51
CA THR A 530 -45.94 10.55 -25.63
C THR A 530 -44.58 10.97 -25.05
N GLY A 531 -43.70 11.80 -25.63
CA GLY A 531 -43.85 12.91 -26.54
C GLY A 531 -43.20 14.13 -25.88
N LEU A 532 -42.00 14.50 -26.34
CA LEU A 532 -41.20 15.73 -26.08
C LEU A 532 -40.35 15.80 -24.78
N ALA A 533 -39.07 15.41 -24.89
CA ALA A 533 -37.90 16.09 -24.29
C ALA A 533 -36.53 15.44 -24.66
N SER A 534 -36.36 14.83 -25.85
CA SER A 534 -35.16 14.01 -26.17
C SER A 534 -34.20 14.59 -27.23
N ASP A 535 -34.15 15.91 -27.42
CA ASP A 535 -33.34 16.50 -28.52
C ASP A 535 -32.05 17.22 -28.07
N ILE A 536 -31.52 16.91 -26.87
CA ILE A 536 -30.21 17.48 -26.42
C ILE A 536 -29.12 16.42 -26.16
N PHE A 537 -29.42 15.12 -26.14
CA PHE A 537 -28.44 14.07 -25.78
C PHE A 537 -28.16 13.02 -26.86
N LYS A 538 -28.10 13.43 -28.14
CA LYS A 538 -27.46 12.64 -29.20
C LYS A 538 -26.08 13.21 -29.52
N ALA A 539 -25.13 12.95 -28.63
CA ALA A 539 -23.70 12.94 -28.95
C ALA A 539 -23.24 11.48 -28.98
N GLY A 540 -22.74 11.05 -30.13
CA GLY A 540 -22.67 9.67 -30.57
C GLY A 540 -21.92 8.71 -29.64
N ALA A 541 -22.54 7.54 -29.44
CA ALA A 541 -21.79 6.30 -29.42
C ALA A 541 -21.32 6.06 -30.87
N ASP A 542 -20.19 6.67 -31.23
CA ASP A 542 -19.54 6.41 -32.51
C ASP A 542 -18.48 5.35 -32.26
N ASP A 543 -18.60 4.24 -32.98
CA ASP A 543 -17.68 3.10 -33.07
C ASP A 543 -16.38 3.52 -33.81
N THR A 544 -15.87 4.71 -33.48
CA THR A 544 -14.72 5.32 -34.10
C THR A 544 -13.49 5.01 -33.27
N ALA A 545 -12.47 4.49 -33.95
CA ALA A 545 -11.13 4.34 -33.41
C ALA A 545 -10.72 5.60 -32.61
N PRO A 546 -10.03 5.44 -31.47
CA PRO A 546 -9.72 6.56 -30.60
C PRO A 546 -9.04 7.67 -31.39
N GLN A 547 -9.61 8.89 -31.37
CA GLN A 547 -9.08 10.06 -32.09
C GLN A 547 -7.62 10.37 -31.70
N PHE A 548 -7.17 9.87 -30.56
CA PHE A 548 -5.79 9.92 -30.11
C PHE A 548 -5.48 8.73 -29.21
N VAL A 549 -4.37 8.05 -29.50
CA VAL A 549 -3.79 7.04 -28.61
C VAL A 549 -2.66 7.70 -27.84
N HIS A 550 -2.77 7.70 -26.51
CA HIS A 550 -1.74 8.19 -25.61
C HIS A 550 -0.56 7.20 -25.53
N GLY A 551 -0.84 5.93 -25.18
CA GLY A 551 0.13 4.83 -25.28
C GLY A 551 1.42 4.97 -24.45
N MET A 552 1.41 5.72 -23.35
CA MET A 552 2.59 5.93 -22.50
C MET A 552 2.48 5.34 -21.09
N CYS A 553 1.31 4.80 -20.70
CA CYS A 553 1.13 4.20 -19.38
C CYS A 553 1.77 2.81 -19.31
N ASP A 554 2.61 2.60 -18.29
CA ASP A 554 3.21 1.31 -17.99
C ASP A 554 2.21 0.36 -17.31
N VAL A 555 1.24 0.93 -16.59
CA VAL A 555 0.14 0.20 -15.94
C VAL A 555 -1.19 0.89 -16.26
N VAL A 556 -2.15 0.10 -16.75
CA VAL A 556 -3.56 0.47 -16.86
C VAL A 556 -4.36 -0.67 -16.24
N ASP A 557 -4.91 -0.43 -15.05
CA ASP A 557 -5.74 -1.40 -14.31
C ASP A 557 -7.10 -0.75 -14.07
N VAL A 558 -8.09 -1.12 -14.89
CA VAL A 558 -9.45 -0.62 -14.77
C VAL A 558 -10.34 -1.79 -14.43
N GLN A 559 -11.05 -1.70 -13.30
CA GLN A 559 -11.94 -2.74 -12.82
C GLN A 559 -13.31 -2.14 -12.56
N ILE A 560 -14.30 -2.61 -13.29
CA ILE A 560 -15.68 -2.20 -13.13
C ILE A 560 -16.47 -3.41 -12.64
N ASP A 561 -16.63 -3.55 -11.32
CA ASP A 561 -17.26 -4.72 -10.72
C ASP A 561 -18.35 -4.37 -9.70
N ASN A 562 -19.09 -5.40 -9.28
CA ASN A 562 -20.17 -5.33 -8.33
C ASN A 562 -19.78 -5.70 -6.91
N GLN A 563 -18.51 -6.02 -6.67
CA GLN A 563 -18.04 -6.32 -5.33
C GLN A 563 -18.32 -5.13 -4.42
N LYS A 564 -19.26 -5.33 -3.49
CA LYS A 564 -19.52 -4.34 -2.45
C LYS A 564 -18.20 -4.14 -1.70
N PRO A 565 -17.73 -2.89 -1.51
CA PRO A 565 -16.57 -2.64 -0.67
C PRO A 565 -16.82 -3.29 0.69
N ARG A 566 -15.94 -4.21 1.07
CA ARG A 566 -15.94 -4.87 2.37
C ARG A 566 -14.61 -4.55 3.02
N GLU A 567 -14.64 -4.32 4.32
CA GLU A 567 -13.44 -4.07 5.12
C GLU A 567 -12.45 -5.24 5.04
N SER A 568 -12.99 -6.46 5.13
CA SER A 568 -12.24 -7.69 4.93
C SER A 568 -12.69 -8.34 3.63
N GLN A 569 -11.76 -8.47 2.69
CA GLN A 569 -11.91 -9.33 1.52
C GLN A 569 -11.20 -10.64 1.83
N PHE A 570 -11.93 -11.74 1.79
CA PHE A 570 -11.35 -13.07 1.99
C PHE A 570 -10.96 -13.65 0.63
N GLY A 571 -9.70 -14.00 0.48
CA GLY A 571 -9.16 -14.70 -0.70
C GLY A 571 -9.31 -16.21 -0.56
N MET A 572 -9.00 -16.95 -1.63
CA MET A 572 -9.03 -18.43 -1.59
C MET A 572 -8.04 -18.99 -0.57
N GLU A 573 -6.94 -18.27 -0.34
CA GLU A 573 -5.89 -18.54 0.63
C GLU A 573 -6.36 -18.51 2.09
N ASP A 574 -7.41 -17.74 2.41
CA ASP A 574 -7.97 -17.64 3.76
C ASP A 574 -8.86 -18.84 4.11
N PHE A 575 -9.25 -19.63 3.11
CA PHE A 575 -10.04 -20.85 3.26
C PHE A 575 -9.21 -22.13 3.06
N LEU A 576 -7.88 -22.01 3.07
CA LEU A 576 -7.02 -23.19 3.07
C LEU A 576 -7.06 -23.83 4.46
N ASP A 577 -7.52 -25.07 4.53
CA ASP A 577 -7.45 -25.87 5.76
C ASP A 577 -6.02 -25.86 6.29
N SER A 578 -5.84 -25.50 7.57
CA SER A 578 -4.54 -25.63 8.23
C SER A 578 -4.06 -27.06 8.05
N SER A 579 -2.89 -27.25 7.45
CA SER A 579 -2.31 -28.57 7.21
C SER A 579 -2.23 -29.35 8.52
N GLU A 580 -3.11 -30.34 8.68
CA GLU A 580 -3.07 -31.42 9.66
C GLU A 580 -2.69 -30.99 11.09
N GLN A 581 -3.56 -30.21 11.76
CA GLN A 581 -3.76 -30.52 13.17
C GLN A 581 -4.61 -31.77 13.21
N SER A 582 -3.98 -32.89 13.58
CA SER A 582 -4.63 -34.18 13.79
C SER A 582 -5.93 -33.95 14.57
N ASP A 583 -7.08 -34.08 13.89
CA ASP A 583 -8.36 -34.21 14.56
C ASP A 583 -8.17 -35.37 15.54
N SER A 584 -8.10 -35.02 16.81
CA SER A 584 -8.02 -36.04 17.85
C SER A 584 -9.33 -36.78 17.77
N GLU A 585 -9.29 -38.04 17.34
CA GLU A 585 -10.45 -38.92 17.27
C GLU A 585 -11.29 -38.71 18.53
N TRP A 586 -12.50 -38.21 18.30
CA TRP A 586 -13.49 -37.99 19.35
C TRP A 586 -13.81 -39.36 19.96
N ASN A 587 -13.14 -39.73 21.05
CA ASN A 587 -13.41 -40.97 21.75
C ASN A 587 -14.71 -40.79 22.53
N SER A 588 -15.80 -41.36 22.01
CA SER A 588 -17.13 -41.38 22.63
C SER A 588 -17.24 -42.32 23.84
N HIS A 589 -16.16 -42.51 24.59
CA HIS A 589 -16.12 -43.35 25.78
C HIS A 589 -15.56 -42.56 26.95
N ASP A 590 -16.43 -41.76 27.54
CA ASP A 590 -16.44 -41.44 28.97
C ASP A 590 -17.92 -41.25 29.37
N GLU A 591 -18.56 -42.37 29.74
CA GLU A 591 -19.72 -42.42 30.64
C GLU A 591 -19.22 -42.76 32.05
#